data_AF-A0A815ADA6-F1
#
_entry.id   AF-A0A815ADA6-F1
#
_cell.length_a   1.000
_cell.length_b   1.000
_cell.length_c   1.000
_cell.angle_alpha   90.00
_cell.angle_beta   90.00
_cell.angle_gamma   90.00
#
_symmetry.space_group_name_H-M   'P 1'
#
loop_
_entity.id
_entity.type
_entity.pdbx_description
1 polymer ?
#
loop_
_entity_poly.entity_id
_entity_poly.type
_entity_poly.pdbx_seq_one_letter_code
_entity_poly.pdbx_strand_id
1 'polypeptide(L)' 'MPHLLISTKIRLEPGPTIVGDEQTDPEVMAYLGAKLFHEKYNI' A
#
# COMPACT_ATOMS: atom_id res chain seq x y z
N MET A 1 -6.80 -7.20 11.29
CA MET A 1 -7.81 -7.28 10.19
C MET A 1 -7.68 -8.62 9.48
N PRO A 2 -8.77 -9.35 9.14
CA PRO A 2 -8.66 -10.69 8.54
C PRO A 2 -8.37 -10.71 7.04
N HIS A 3 -8.61 -9.60 6.33
CA HIS A 3 -8.41 -9.48 4.88
C HIS A 3 -7.62 -8.21 4.54
N LEU A 4 -6.86 -8.27 3.44
CA LEU A 4 -6.03 -7.20 2.90
C LEU A 4 -6.19 -7.16 1.37
N LEU A 5 -6.24 -5.96 0.81
CA LEU A 5 -6.17 -5.73 -0.63
C LEU A 5 -4.81 -5.14 -0.95
N ILE A 6 -4.06 -5.81 -1.82
CA ILE A 6 -2.78 -5.32 -2.35
C ILE A 6 -2.87 -5.14 -3.86
N SER A 7 -2.15 -4.17 -4.40
CA SER A 7 -2.11 -3.92 -5.83
C SER A 7 -0.75 -3.39 -6.29
N THR A 8 -0.47 -3.52 -7.58
CA THR A 8 0.68 -2.92 -8.26
C THR A 8 0.24 -2.36 -9.61
N LYS A 9 1.02 -1.45 -10.19
CA LYS A 9 0.74 -0.82 -11.49
C LYS A 9 1.58 -1.47 -12.59
N ILE A 10 0.96 -1.73 -13.75
CA ILE A 10 1.58 -2.09 -15.04
C ILE A 10 2.33 -3.44 -15.08
N ARG A 11 3.37 -3.63 -14.24
CA ARG A 11 4.18 -4.85 -14.20
C ARG A 11 4.24 -5.40 -12.79
N LEU A 12 4.30 -6.73 -12.68
CA LEU A 12 4.35 -7.41 -11.39
C LEU A 12 5.76 -7.44 -10.80
N GLU A 13 6.81 -7.45 -11.64
CA GLU A 13 8.18 -7.66 -11.18
C GLU A 13 8.74 -6.43 -10.43
N PRO A 14 8.60 -5.18 -10.93
CA PRO A 14 9.02 -4.01 -10.19
C PRO A 14 7.89 -3.42 -9.33
N GLY A 15 8.25 -2.94 -8.14
CA GLY A 15 7.36 -2.12 -7.31
C GLY A 15 7.11 -0.72 -7.90
N PRO A 16 6.33 0.13 -7.20
CA PRO A 16 5.85 -0.04 -5.83
C PRO A 16 4.56 -0.89 -5.73
N THR A 17 4.39 -1.55 -4.58
CA THR A 17 3.16 -2.28 -4.23
C THR A 17 2.37 -1.47 -3.22
N ILE A 18 1.10 -1.19 -3.51
CA ILE A 18 0.15 -0.61 -2.55
C ILE A 18 -0.34 -1.75 -1.66
N VAL A 19 -0.15 -1.62 -0.36
CA VAL A 19 -0.37 -2.72 0.61
C VAL A 19 -1.50 -2.46 1.61
N GLY A 20 -2.15 -1.29 1.55
CA GLY A 20 -3.22 -0.92 2.47
C GLY A 20 -3.73 0.51 2.25
N ASP A 21 -4.69 0.88 3.07
CA ASP A 21 -5.32 2.21 3.17
C ASP A 21 -5.13 2.82 4.58
N GLU A 22 -5.76 3.96 4.84
CA GLU A 22 -5.67 4.68 6.12
C GLU A 22 -6.24 3.91 7.32
N GLN A 23 -7.08 2.90 7.09
CA GLN A 23 -7.70 2.09 8.13
C GLN A 23 -6.95 0.78 8.37
N THR A 24 -5.88 0.53 7.62
CA THR A 24 -5.10 -0.69 7.71
C THR A 24 -4.28 -0.75 8.99
N ASP A 25 -4.17 -1.95 9.58
CA ASP A 25 -3.45 -2.21 10.82
C ASP A 25 -2.00 -1.67 10.79
N PRO A 26 -1.67 -0.68 11.65
CA PRO A 26 -0.34 -0.06 11.64
C PRO A 26 0.81 -1.04 11.93
N GLU A 27 0.57 -2.09 12.73
CA GLU A 27 1.60 -3.09 13.02
C GLU A 27 1.94 -3.92 11.78
N VAL A 28 0.92 -4.26 10.98
CA VAL A 28 1.11 -4.96 9.70
C VAL A 28 1.85 -4.07 8.70
N MET A 29 1.49 -2.78 8.61
CA MET A 29 2.17 -1.84 7.72
C MET A 29 3.64 -1.63 8.12
N ALA A 30 3.93 -1.56 9.42
CA ALA A 30 5.28 -1.47 9.94
C ALA A 30 6.09 -2.73 9.63
N TYR A 31 5.51 -3.92 9.82
CA TYR A 31 6.14 -5.20 9.49
C TYR A 31 6.51 -5.29 7.99
N LEU A 32 5.66 -4.79 7.10
CA LEU A 32 5.92 -4.73 5.65
C LEU A 32 6.90 -3.62 5.22
N GLY A 33 7.31 -2.74 6.14
CA GLY A 33 8.14 -1.58 5.82
C GLY A 33 7.44 -0.54 4.93
N ALA A 34 6.10 -0.50 4.99
CA ALA A 34 5.29 0.40 4.17
C ALA A 34 5.45 1.86 4.60
N LYS A 35 5.26 2.79 3.65
CA LYS A 35 5.24 4.23 3.90
C LYS A 35 3.92 4.81 3.43
N LEU A 36 3.28 5.60 4.29
CA LEU A 36 2.08 6.34 3.93
C LEU A 36 2.43 7.39 2.87
N PHE A 37 1.70 7.37 1.77
CA PHE A 37 1.86 8.31 0.67
C PHE A 37 0.49 8.74 0.17
N HIS A 38 0.31 10.04 -0.05
CA HIS A 38 -0.88 10.60 -0.69
C HIS A 38 -0.54 10.95 -2.14
N GLU A 39 -1.16 10.24 -3.08
CA GLU A 39 -1.04 10.57 -4.50
C GLU A 39 -1.71 11.93 -4.75
N LYS A 40 -0.90 12.93 -5.09
CA LYS A 40 -1.43 14.24 -5.47
C LYS A 40 -2.00 14.13 -6.88
N TYR A 41 -3.32 14.15 -7.00
CA TYR A 41 -3.98 14.38 -8.28
C TYR A 41 -3.84 15.87 -8.62
N ASN A 42 -2.99 16.18 -9.61
CA ASN A 42 -3.05 17.48 -10.27
C ASN A 42 -4.27 17.47 -11.19
N ILE A 43 -5.39 17.98 -10.68
CA ILE A 43 -6.56 18.35 -11.47
C ILE A 43 -6.31 19.74 -12.06
#